data_AF-A0A7X5ZQB3-F1
#
_entry.id   AF-A0A7X5ZQB3-F1
#
_cell.length_a   1.000
_cell.length_b   1.000
_cell.length_c   1.000
_cell.angle_alpha   90.00
_cell.angle_beta   90.00
_cell.angle_gamma   90.00
#
_symmetry.space_group_name_H-M   'P 1'
#
loop_
_entity.id
_entity.type
_entity.pdbx_description
1 polymer ?
#
loop_
_entity_poly.entity_id
_entity_poly.type
_entity_poly.pdbx_seq_one_letter_code
_entity_poly.pdbx_strand_id
1 'polypeptide(L)' 'MIDPSGLKAMQDMLATDGYRLEATEHGDRVDVRISVADPQACADCLAPEPVLRGILHKQLKVPESAIDLVYPEHEG' A
#
# COMPACT_ATOMS: atom_id res chain seq x y z
N MET A 1 -7.09 -1.69 14.11
CA MET A 1 -6.24 -2.90 14.16
C MET A 1 -6.24 -3.49 12.77
N ILE A 2 -5.15 -3.30 12.03
CA ILE A 2 -4.99 -3.82 10.67
C ILE A 2 -4.69 -5.31 10.71
N ASP A 3 -5.14 -6.03 9.69
CA ASP A 3 -4.81 -7.45 9.54
C ASP A 3 -3.35 -7.60 9.09
N PRO A 4 -2.45 -8.14 9.93
CA PRO A 4 -1.03 -8.25 9.60
C PRO A 4 -0.77 -9.27 8.49
N SER A 5 -1.67 -10.23 8.29
CA SER A 5 -1.54 -11.23 7.22
C SER A 5 -1.89 -10.61 5.87
N GLY A 6 -2.95 -9.81 5.81
CA GLY A 6 -3.32 -9.04 4.62
C GLY A 6 -2.25 -8.02 4.23
N LEU A 7 -1.67 -7.32 5.22
CA LEU A 7 -0.56 -6.41 5.00
C LEU A 7 0.66 -7.13 4.40
N LYS A 8 1.05 -8.25 5.00
CA LYS A 8 2.20 -9.06 4.54
C LYS A 8 2.02 -9.52 3.09
N ALA A 9 0.81 -9.95 2.72
CA ALA A 9 0.50 -10.36 1.35
C ALA A 9 0.64 -9.21 0.35
N MET A 10 0.19 -8.00 0.72
CA MET A 10 0.37 -6.82 -0.13
C MET A 10 1.82 -6.39 -0.25
N GLN A 11 2.59 -6.48 0.83
CA GLN A 11 4.04 -6.22 0.83
C GLN A 11 4.78 -7.17 -0.11
N ASP A 12 4.45 -8.46 -0.09
CA ASP A 12 5.08 -9.47 -0.94
C ASP A 12 4.75 -9.27 -2.43
N MET A 13 3.49 -8.94 -2.71
CA MET A 13 3.03 -8.61 -4.06
C MET A 13 3.79 -7.39 -4.61
N LEU A 14 3.81 -6.28 -3.86
CA LEU A 14 4.51 -5.06 -4.28
C LEU A 14 6.03 -5.25 -4.33
N ALA A 15 6.61 -6.05 -3.43
CA ALA A 15 8.04 -6.36 -3.46
C ALA A 15 8.43 -7.11 -4.73
N THR A 16 7.54 -7.92 -5.30
CA THR A 16 7.76 -8.57 -6.59
C THR A 16 7.90 -7.55 -7.73
N ASP A 17 7.15 -6.45 -7.64
CA ASP A 17 7.20 -5.33 -8.59
C ASP A 17 8.32 -4.30 -8.28
N GLY A 18 9.12 -4.53 -7.23
CA GLY A 18 10.20 -3.64 -6.80
C GLY A 18 9.74 -2.50 -5.87
N TYR A 19 8.55 -2.59 -5.31
CA TYR A 19 7.98 -1.62 -4.38
C TYR A 19 7.99 -2.11 -2.94
N ARG A 20 8.16 -1.19 -2.01
CA ARG A 20 7.99 -1.42 -0.57
C ARG A 20 6.70 -0.76 -0.13
N LEU A 21 5.88 -1.50 0.59
CA LEU A 21 4.68 -0.97 1.26
C LEU A 21 4.89 -0.98 2.77
N GLU A 22 4.67 0.17 3.39
CA GLU A 22 4.67 0.33 4.84
C GLU A 22 3.28 0.81 5.26
N ALA A 23 2.65 0.10 6.19
CA ALA A 23 1.38 0.51 6.77
C ALA A 23 1.54 0.80 8.25
N THR A 24 1.13 1.98 8.67
CA THR A 24 1.20 2.46 10.04
C THR A 24 -0.20 2.80 10.53
N GLU A 25 -0.64 2.18 11.62
CA GLU A 25 -1.91 2.54 12.23
C GLU A 25 -1.78 3.83 13.06
N HIS A 26 -2.62 4.82 12.72
CA HIS A 26 -2.75 6.09 13.42
C HIS A 26 -4.16 6.21 14.02
N GLY A 27 -4.38 5.52 15.14
CA GLY A 27 -5.66 5.55 15.86
C GLY A 27 -6.79 4.93 15.04
N ASP A 28 -7.64 5.78 14.44
CA ASP A 28 -8.76 5.36 13.57
C ASP A 28 -8.37 5.31 12.08
N ARG A 29 -7.16 5.77 11.73
CA ARG A 29 -6.65 5.80 10.36
C ARG A 29 -5.49 4.85 10.16
N VAL A 30 -5.23 4.51 8.92
CA VAL A 30 -4.10 3.70 8.47
C VAL A 30 -3.36 4.49 7.40
N ASP A 31 -2.14 4.89 7.71
CA ASP A 31 -1.22 5.49 6.76
C ASP A 31 -0.53 4.34 6.01
N VAL A 32 -0.63 4.34 4.68
CA VAL A 32 -0.04 3.34 3.81
C VAL A 32 0.88 4.06 2.84
N ARG A 33 2.18 3.88 3.01
CA ARG A 33 3.19 4.50 2.17
C ARG A 33 3.82 3.48 1.25
N ILE A 34 3.80 3.76 -0.05
CA ILE A 34 4.49 2.99 -1.07
C ILE A 34 5.77 3.73 -1.41
N SER A 35 6.89 3.02 -1.40
CA SER A 35 8.22 3.53 -1.76
C SER A 35 8.86 2.63 -2.79
N VAL A 36 9.73 3.20 -3.63
CA VAL A 36 10.53 2.42 -4.58
C VAL A 36 11.61 1.67 -3.79
N ALA A 37 11.53 0.34 -3.75
CA ALA A 37 12.53 -0.50 -3.09
C ALA A 37 13.69 -0.83 -4.03
N ASP A 38 13.39 -1.01 -5.31
CA ASP A 38 14.33 -1.36 -6.35
C ASP A 38 14.37 -0.29 -7.45
N PRO A 39 15.55 0.12 -7.94
CA PRO A 39 15.67 1.10 -9.03
C PRO A 39 15.12 0.58 -10.36
N GLN A 40 14.85 -0.71 -10.48
CA GLN A 40 14.14 -1.34 -11.60
C GLN A 40 12.63 -1.45 -11.38
N ALA A 41 12.08 -0.87 -10.29
CA ALA A 41 10.66 -0.92 -10.01
C ALA A 41 9.85 -0.39 -11.20
N CYS A 42 8.88 -1.19 -11.62
CA CYS A 42 8.10 -0.91 -12.80
C CYS A 42 6.94 0.02 -12.44
N ALA A 43 7.09 1.32 -12.75
CA ALA A 43 6.04 2.33 -12.55
C ALA A 43 4.71 1.98 -13.22
N ASP A 44 4.78 1.31 -14.37
CA ASP A 44 3.60 0.88 -15.13
C ASP A 44 2.93 -0.38 -14.54
N CYS A 45 3.67 -1.15 -13.73
CA CYS A 45 3.18 -2.36 -13.07
C CYS A 45 2.48 -2.05 -11.74
N LEU A 46 2.70 -0.85 -11.20
CA LEU A 46 2.06 -0.41 -9.97
C LEU A 46 0.57 -0.17 -10.21
N ALA A 47 -0.28 -0.89 -9.49
CA ALA A 47 -1.72 -0.71 -9.61
C ALA A 47 -2.13 0.72 -9.20
N PRO A 48 -3.11 1.33 -9.87
CA PRO A 48 -3.53 2.70 -9.58
C PRO A 48 -4.18 2.81 -8.20
N GLU A 49 -4.07 4.00 -7.59
CA GLU A 49 -4.57 4.30 -6.23
C GLU A 49 -5.96 3.74 -5.90
N PRO A 50 -7.02 3.95 -6.72
CA PRO A 50 -8.36 3.44 -6.41
C PRO A 50 -8.43 1.91 -6.38
N VAL A 51 -7.62 1.22 -7.18
CA VAL A 51 -7.58 -0.25 -7.20
C VAL A 51 -6.87 -0.75 -5.94
N LEU A 52 -5.70 -0.19 -5.64
CA LEU A 52 -4.87 -0.61 -4.52
C LEU A 52 -5.56 -0.30 -3.19
N ARG A 53 -6.23 0.85 -3.07
CA ARG A 53 -7.07 1.22 -1.92
C ARG A 53 -8.23 0.24 -1.70
N GLY A 54 -8.89 -0.18 -2.78
CA GLY A 54 -9.96 -1.19 -2.70
C GLY A 54 -9.47 -2.57 -2.23
N ILE A 55 -8.25 -2.96 -2.63
CA ILE A 55 -7.61 -4.19 -2.15
C ILE A 55 -7.22 -4.06 -0.68
N LEU A 56 -6.60 -2.94 -0.30
CA LEU A 56 -6.19 -2.64 1.07
C LEU A 56 -7.38 -2.66 2.03
N HIS A 57 -8.51 -2.08 1.66
CA HIS A 57 -9.75 -2.15 2.44
C HIS A 57 -10.14 -3.60 2.73
N LYS A 58 -10.13 -4.47 1.71
CA LYS A 58 -10.49 -5.89 1.88
C LYS A 58 -9.47 -6.68 2.70
N GLN A 59 -8.17 -6.42 2.47
CA GLN A 59 -7.07 -7.14 3.11
C GLN A 59 -6.88 -6.71 4.56
N LEU A 60 -6.84 -5.40 4.82
CA LEU A 60 -6.61 -4.82 6.14
C LEU A 60 -7.89 -4.73 6.97
N LYS A 61 -9.07 -4.95 6.37
CA LYS A 61 -10.40 -4.86 7.01
C LYS A 61 -10.69 -3.49 7.63
N VAL A 62 -10.19 -2.43 7.00
CA VAL A 62 -10.42 -1.04 7.41
C VAL A 62 -11.16 -0.27 6.33
N PRO A 63 -12.00 0.72 6.68
CA PRO A 63 -12.76 1.46 5.68
C PRO A 63 -11.83 2.27 4.77
N GLU A 64 -12.20 2.40 3.48
CA GLU A 64 -11.39 3.16 2.50
C GLU A 64 -11.15 4.61 2.93
N SER A 65 -12.12 5.25 3.60
CA SER A 65 -11.96 6.61 4.15
C SER A 65 -10.95 6.72 5.29
N ALA A 66 -10.55 5.60 5.89
CA ALA A 66 -9.52 5.57 6.92
C ALA A 66 -8.12 5.25 6.34
N ILE A 67 -8.02 4.87 5.06
CA ILE A 67 -6.76 4.55 4.41
C ILE A 67 -6.21 5.81 3.75
N ASP A 68 -5.09 6.30 4.27
CA ASP A 68 -4.30 7.37 3.67
C ASP A 68 -3.19 6.71 2.84
N LEU A 69 -3.32 6.71 1.51
CA LEU A 69 -2.43 5.98 0.62
C LEU A 69 -1.51 6.96 -0.10
N VAL A 70 -0.20 6.82 0.09
CA VAL A 70 0.82 7.69 -0.49
C VAL A 70 1.65 6.90 -1.49
N TYR A 71 1.65 7.34 -2.74
CA TYR A 71 2.44 6.77 -3.83
C TYR A 71 3.80 7.45 -3.98
N PRO A 72 4.84 6.73 -4.44
CA PRO A 72 6.16 7.32 -4.64
C PRO A 72 6.19 8.37 -5.75
N GLU A 73 5.28 8.30 -6.73
CA GLU A 73 5.16 9.30 -7.81
C GLU A 73 4.53 10.63 -7.34
N HIS A 74 3.79 10.61 -6.22
CA HIS A 74 3.15 11.78 -5.63
C HIS A 74 4.06 12.56 -4.65
N GLU A 75 5.30 12.10 -4.43
CA GLU A 75 6.34 12.86 -3.71
C GLU A 75 7.13 13.81 -4.63
N GLY A 76 6.66 14.05 -5.86
CA GLY A 76 7.30 14.90 -6.88
C GLY A 76 6.43 16.04 -7.41
#